data_AF-A0A1G1VG30-F1
#
_entry.id   AF-A0A1G1VG30-F1
#
_cell.length_a   1.000
_cell.length_b   1.000
_cell.length_c   1.000
_cell.angle_alpha   90.00
_cell.angle_beta   90.00
_cell.angle_gamma   90.00
#
_symmetry.space_group_name_H-M   'P 1'
#
loop_
_entity.id
_entity.type
_entity.pdbx_description
1 polymer ?
#
loop_
_entity_poly.entity_id
_entity_poly.type
_entity_poly.pdbx_seq_one_letter_code
_entity_poly.pdbx_strand_id
1 'polypeptide(L)'
;MYRSALHSRFLVTTFTIFFIFLIVTFSAYKITSDVVEQESKNRFYQDVSDLKNRLQTRFNLYILSINGLHGFVDAKGQVTRNEWSTYIKKLGIIEKYPGISSLLYIERVSKENLKSFEESVRRDTSLDPQGNPDFKVYPKTESSEYFIVKYIEPFEGREQTLGYDFSSEEKRKKVLEQSRKTGAIASTGKITNIITQKPGFGIFLPFYDAKMIIQNSELERMNNLQGFVYAAFRADEMFKTIIGQNDPFPNLDFEIYENDQLTAETLLYDHDPNHTISDSHLQTKETLDIDSQTWTILICNKGSGLSLTQSQQTLPWIVLASGLAFSFIFLGLFLYRFKQHLANYQIIKKV
;
A
#
# COMPACT_ATOMS: atom_id res chain seq x y z
N MET A 1 -58.83 48.55 -23.71
CA MET A 1 -58.43 47.12 -23.77
C MET A 1 -57.02 46.89 -24.34
N TYR A 2 -56.62 47.52 -25.45
CA TYR A 2 -55.30 47.31 -26.09
C TYR A 2 -54.06 47.68 -25.21
N ARG A 3 -54.22 48.59 -24.24
CA ARG A 3 -53.12 49.12 -23.40
C ARG A 3 -52.68 48.21 -22.25
N SER A 4 -53.59 47.49 -21.59
CA SER A 4 -53.21 46.51 -20.57
C SER A 4 -52.52 45.30 -21.19
N ALA A 5 -52.92 44.95 -22.43
CA ALA A 5 -52.31 43.88 -23.20
C ALA A 5 -50.83 44.17 -23.52
N LEU A 6 -50.46 45.41 -23.85
CA LEU A 6 -49.08 45.77 -24.17
C LEU A 6 -48.15 45.73 -22.93
N HIS A 7 -48.62 46.22 -21.79
CA HIS A 7 -47.86 46.17 -20.52
C HIS A 7 -47.71 44.74 -20.01
N SER A 8 -48.79 43.95 -20.11
CA SER A 8 -48.76 42.53 -19.80
C SER A 8 -47.76 41.78 -20.68
N ARG A 9 -47.76 42.02 -22.01
CA ARG A 9 -46.78 41.43 -22.94
C ARG A 9 -45.33 41.81 -22.61
N PHE A 10 -45.07 43.04 -22.19
CA PHE A 10 -43.72 43.48 -21.80
C PHE A 10 -43.24 42.79 -20.51
N LEU A 11 -44.10 42.70 -19.50
CA LEU A 11 -43.76 42.00 -18.26
C LEU A 11 -43.57 40.50 -18.51
N VAL A 12 -44.47 39.87 -19.28
CA VAL A 12 -44.35 38.46 -19.66
C VAL A 12 -43.03 38.20 -20.39
N THR A 13 -42.67 38.99 -21.40
CA THR A 13 -41.39 38.82 -22.12
C THR A 13 -40.18 39.00 -21.20
N THR A 14 -40.19 39.99 -20.32
CA THR A 14 -39.10 40.22 -19.35
C THR A 14 -38.93 39.03 -18.40
N PHE A 15 -40.02 38.55 -17.80
CA PHE A 15 -39.98 37.40 -16.90
C PHE A 15 -39.61 36.11 -17.64
N THR A 16 -40.10 35.90 -18.87
CA THR A 16 -39.70 34.74 -19.68
C THR A 16 -38.19 34.74 -19.92
N ILE A 17 -37.60 35.87 -20.31
CA ILE A 17 -36.14 35.97 -20.52
C ILE A 17 -35.38 35.75 -19.21
N PHE A 18 -35.86 36.32 -18.10
CA PHE A 18 -35.27 36.10 -16.78
C PHE A 18 -35.27 34.62 -16.37
N PHE A 19 -36.40 33.92 -16.54
CA PHE A 19 -36.47 32.48 -16.28
C PHE A 19 -35.59 31.66 -17.21
N ILE A 20 -35.46 32.04 -18.48
CA ILE A 20 -34.50 31.41 -19.40
C ILE A 20 -33.07 31.57 -18.87
N PHE A 21 -32.66 32.76 -18.42
CA PHE A 21 -31.32 32.96 -17.84
C PHE A 21 -31.10 32.15 -16.57
N LEU A 22 -32.11 32.04 -15.70
CA LEU A 22 -32.02 31.18 -14.52
C LEU A 22 -31.85 29.71 -14.91
N ILE A 23 -32.66 29.20 -15.86
CA ILE A 23 -32.54 27.83 -16.35
C ILE A 23 -31.13 27.59 -16.92
N VAL A 24 -30.64 28.48 -17.78
CA VAL A 24 -29.28 28.36 -18.35
C VAL A 24 -28.22 28.40 -17.25
N THR A 25 -28.35 29.28 -16.25
CA THR A 25 -27.40 29.38 -15.13
C THR A 25 -27.39 28.10 -14.30
N PHE A 26 -28.55 27.58 -13.92
CA PHE A 26 -28.64 26.33 -13.16
C PHE A 26 -28.18 25.11 -13.96
N SER A 27 -28.47 25.06 -15.27
CA SER A 27 -27.92 24.05 -16.17
C SER A 27 -26.40 24.13 -16.28
N ALA A 28 -25.84 25.32 -16.44
CA ALA A 28 -24.39 25.53 -16.49
C ALA A 28 -23.72 25.16 -15.17
N TYR A 29 -24.30 25.54 -14.03
CA TYR A 29 -23.86 25.13 -12.70
C TYR A 29 -23.83 23.60 -12.60
N LYS A 30 -24.93 22.93 -12.96
CA LYS A 30 -25.02 21.47 -12.90
C LYS A 30 -23.98 20.78 -13.78
N ILE A 31 -23.86 21.19 -15.04
CA ILE A 31 -22.86 20.65 -15.97
C ILE A 31 -21.44 20.85 -15.43
N THR A 32 -21.14 22.03 -14.90
CA THR A 32 -19.81 22.33 -14.36
C THR A 32 -19.53 21.49 -13.11
N SER A 33 -20.52 21.32 -12.21
CA SER A 33 -20.41 20.45 -11.05
C SER A 33 -20.18 18.99 -11.44
N ASP A 34 -20.94 18.48 -12.42
CA ASP A 34 -20.79 17.10 -12.93
C ASP A 34 -19.39 16.89 -13.54
N VAL A 35 -18.88 17.88 -14.31
CA VAL A 35 -17.52 17.83 -14.88
C VAL A 35 -16.46 17.82 -13.79
N VAL A 36 -16.58 18.69 -12.78
CA VAL A 36 -15.65 18.76 -11.65
C VAL A 36 -15.66 17.44 -10.86
N GLU A 37 -16.83 16.85 -10.61
CA GLU A 37 -16.94 15.55 -9.93
C GLU A 37 -16.26 14.44 -10.73
N GLN A 38 -16.49 14.37 -12.05
CA GLN A 38 -15.87 13.38 -12.92
C GLN A 38 -14.35 13.56 -13.02
N GLU A 39 -13.88 14.80 -13.15
CA GLU A 39 -12.44 15.07 -13.17
C GLU A 39 -11.78 14.60 -11.87
N SER A 40 -12.42 14.80 -10.72
CA SER A 40 -11.89 14.29 -9.48
C SER A 40 -11.88 12.77 -9.38
N LYS A 41 -12.95 12.10 -9.82
CA LYS A 41 -12.98 10.63 -9.83
C LYS A 41 -11.86 10.09 -10.70
N ASN A 42 -11.67 10.67 -11.89
CA ASN A 42 -10.58 10.30 -12.79
C ASN A 42 -9.21 10.50 -12.15
N ARG A 43 -8.98 11.65 -11.48
CA ARG A 43 -7.72 11.92 -10.78
C ARG A 43 -7.49 10.94 -9.62
N PHE A 44 -8.52 10.66 -8.83
CA PHE A 44 -8.44 9.66 -7.77
C PHE A 44 -8.02 8.28 -8.31
N TYR A 45 -8.67 7.79 -9.37
CA TYR A 45 -8.31 6.48 -9.94
C TYR A 45 -6.95 6.48 -10.63
N GLN A 46 -6.48 7.62 -11.15
CA GLN A 46 -5.10 7.77 -11.63
C GLN A 46 -4.10 7.65 -10.48
N ASP A 47 -4.30 8.41 -9.40
CA ASP A 47 -3.43 8.36 -8.21
C ASP A 47 -3.42 6.95 -7.58
N VAL A 48 -4.57 6.28 -7.53
CA VAL A 48 -4.69 4.88 -7.09
C VAL A 48 -3.86 3.94 -7.96
N SER A 49 -3.96 4.08 -9.29
CA SER A 49 -3.21 3.25 -10.23
C SER A 49 -1.71 3.47 -10.09
N ASP A 50 -1.28 4.73 -9.95
CA ASP A 50 0.12 5.10 -9.76
C ASP A 50 0.67 4.59 -8.42
N LEU A 51 -0.10 4.70 -7.34
CA LEU A 51 0.23 4.13 -6.03
C LEU A 51 0.42 2.61 -6.12
N LYS A 52 -0.53 1.90 -6.72
CA LYS A 52 -0.45 0.44 -6.91
C LYS A 52 0.78 0.05 -7.72
N ASN A 53 1.01 0.71 -8.86
CA ASN A 53 2.16 0.44 -9.72
C ASN A 53 3.48 0.69 -8.99
N ARG A 54 3.54 1.74 -8.16
CA ARG A 54 4.71 2.07 -7.37
C ARG A 54 4.98 1.02 -6.29
N LEU A 55 3.95 0.61 -5.56
CA LEU A 55 4.03 -0.46 -4.57
C LEU A 55 4.52 -1.76 -5.21
N GLN A 56 3.89 -2.20 -6.30
CA GLN A 56 4.27 -3.41 -7.03
C GLN A 56 5.70 -3.35 -7.57
N THR A 57 6.06 -2.25 -8.25
CA THR A 57 7.40 -2.09 -8.84
C THR A 57 8.47 -2.14 -7.77
N ARG A 58 8.28 -1.41 -6.66
CA ARG A 58 9.27 -1.42 -5.59
C ARG A 58 9.33 -2.76 -4.90
N PHE A 59 8.19 -3.36 -4.56
CA PHE A 59 8.15 -4.68 -3.94
C PHE A 59 8.85 -5.74 -4.79
N ASN A 60 8.63 -5.74 -6.11
CA ASN A 60 9.32 -6.64 -7.04
C ASN A 60 10.85 -6.49 -6.98
N LEU A 61 11.37 -5.28 -6.73
CA LEU A 61 12.82 -5.08 -6.54
C LEU A 61 13.33 -5.67 -5.21
N TYR A 62 12.54 -5.60 -4.14
CA TYR A 62 12.87 -6.31 -2.89
C TYR A 62 12.94 -7.81 -3.15
N ILE A 63 11.93 -8.40 -3.83
CA ILE A 63 11.91 -9.82 -4.18
C ILE A 63 13.10 -10.21 -5.06
N LEU A 64 13.40 -9.42 -6.10
CA LEU A 64 14.55 -9.66 -6.97
C LEU A 64 15.86 -9.68 -6.18
N SER A 65 16.02 -8.78 -5.21
CA SER A 65 17.23 -8.70 -4.39
C SER A 65 17.43 -9.93 -3.48
N ILE A 66 16.37 -10.40 -2.81
CA ILE A 66 16.43 -11.60 -1.96
C ILE A 66 16.54 -12.88 -2.80
N ASN A 67 16.00 -12.89 -4.03
CA ASN A 67 16.23 -13.99 -4.98
C ASN A 67 17.71 -14.09 -5.40
N GLY A 68 18.42 -12.96 -5.51
CA GLY A 68 19.87 -12.97 -5.73
C GLY A 68 20.66 -13.62 -4.58
N LEU A 69 20.19 -13.48 -3.33
CA LEU A 69 20.76 -14.18 -2.18
C LEU A 69 20.38 -15.66 -2.17
N HIS A 70 19.11 -15.97 -2.43
CA HIS A 70 18.63 -17.34 -2.52
C HIS A 70 19.34 -18.15 -3.60
N GLY A 71 19.52 -17.60 -4.81
CA GLY A 71 20.26 -18.27 -5.89
C GLY A 71 21.72 -18.55 -5.54
N PHE A 72 22.38 -17.70 -4.74
CA PHE A 72 23.72 -17.97 -4.22
C PHE A 72 23.74 -19.16 -3.25
N VAL A 73 22.76 -19.25 -2.35
CA VAL A 73 22.64 -20.36 -1.40
C VAL A 73 22.28 -21.65 -2.12
N ASP A 74 21.25 -21.61 -2.95
CA ASP A 74 20.69 -22.77 -3.63
C ASP A 74 21.70 -23.39 -4.61
N ALA A 75 22.46 -22.58 -5.34
CA ALA A 75 23.52 -23.08 -6.23
C ALA A 75 24.68 -23.75 -5.49
N LYS A 76 24.94 -23.35 -4.24
CA LYS A 76 26.05 -23.88 -3.43
C LYS A 76 25.64 -25.05 -2.53
N GLY A 77 24.38 -25.10 -2.13
CA GLY A 77 23.85 -26.06 -1.15
C GLY A 77 24.25 -25.69 0.29
N GLN A 78 25.53 -25.79 0.63
CA GLN A 78 26.03 -25.45 1.97
C GLN A 78 26.90 -24.18 1.95
N VAL A 79 26.49 -23.19 2.74
CA VAL A 79 27.17 -21.90 2.88
C VAL A 79 27.80 -21.79 4.27
N THR A 80 29.04 -21.31 4.34
CA THR A 80 29.69 -21.01 5.62
C THR A 80 29.24 -19.65 6.17
N ARG A 81 29.32 -19.44 7.49
CA ARG A 81 28.94 -18.17 8.13
C ARG A 81 29.69 -16.98 7.54
N ASN A 82 30.99 -17.10 7.29
CA ASN A 82 31.80 -16.04 6.68
C ASN A 82 31.36 -15.71 5.25
N GLU A 83 31.02 -16.71 4.44
CA GLU A 83 30.54 -16.50 3.06
C GLU A 83 29.16 -15.85 3.04
N TRP A 84 28.25 -16.29 3.92
CA TRP A 84 26.95 -15.65 4.13
C TRP A 84 27.11 -14.16 4.47
N SER A 85 27.92 -13.85 5.48
CA SER A 85 28.21 -12.48 5.91
C SER A 85 28.82 -11.64 4.80
N THR A 86 29.85 -12.18 4.13
CA THR A 86 30.58 -11.49 3.07
C THR A 86 29.68 -11.21 1.87
N TYR A 87 28.85 -12.17 1.47
CA TYR A 87 27.95 -12.00 0.32
C TYR A 87 26.91 -10.92 0.59
N ILE A 88 26.23 -10.96 1.76
CA ILE A 88 25.20 -9.98 2.12
C ILE A 88 25.78 -8.57 2.21
N LYS A 89 26.95 -8.40 2.85
CA LYS A 89 27.65 -7.12 2.94
C LYS A 89 28.04 -6.59 1.56
N LYS A 90 28.56 -7.45 0.67
CA LYS A 90 28.91 -7.04 -0.71
C LYS A 90 27.69 -6.71 -1.56
N LEU A 91 26.58 -7.42 -1.36
CA LEU A 91 25.33 -7.13 -2.04
C LEU A 91 24.76 -5.75 -1.61
N GLY A 92 24.99 -5.37 -0.36
CA GLY A 92 24.50 -4.11 0.22
C GLY A 92 22.97 -4.06 0.31
N ILE A 93 22.35 -5.23 0.41
CA ILE A 93 20.89 -5.38 0.30
C ILE A 93 20.14 -4.68 1.44
N ILE A 94 20.65 -4.76 2.67
CA ILE A 94 20.04 -4.10 3.85
C ILE A 94 20.02 -2.57 3.68
N GLU A 95 21.08 -1.99 3.11
CA GLU A 95 21.22 -0.55 2.91
C GLU A 95 20.39 -0.06 1.70
N LYS A 96 20.38 -0.82 0.61
CA LYS A 96 19.65 -0.48 -0.63
C LYS A 96 18.14 -0.66 -0.51
N TYR A 97 17.70 -1.53 0.37
CA TYR A 97 16.31 -1.92 0.54
C TYR A 97 15.86 -1.79 2.01
N PRO A 98 15.74 -0.55 2.54
CA PRO A 98 15.25 -0.31 3.88
C PRO A 98 13.88 -0.96 4.11
N GLY A 99 13.63 -1.41 5.34
CA GLY A 99 12.51 -2.30 5.66
C GLY A 99 12.88 -3.78 5.67
N ILE A 100 13.92 -4.23 4.95
CA ILE A 100 14.55 -5.53 5.25
C ILE A 100 15.29 -5.40 6.58
N SER A 101 14.71 -5.97 7.62
CA SER A 101 15.25 -5.89 8.98
C SER A 101 16.35 -6.91 9.25
N SER A 102 16.27 -8.10 8.64
CA SER A 102 17.30 -9.12 8.75
C SER A 102 17.14 -10.18 7.68
N LEU A 103 18.26 -10.77 7.29
CA LEU A 103 18.34 -11.93 6.42
C LEU A 103 18.85 -13.10 7.23
N LEU A 104 18.16 -14.23 7.13
CA LEU A 104 18.41 -15.42 7.94
C LEU A 104 18.69 -16.62 7.05
N TYR A 105 19.67 -17.42 7.45
CA TYR A 105 19.89 -18.77 6.96
C TYR A 105 19.30 -19.73 7.97
N ILE A 106 18.24 -20.43 7.58
CA ILE A 106 17.51 -21.39 8.41
C ILE A 106 17.92 -22.79 7.95
N GLU A 107 18.50 -23.58 8.84
CA GLU A 107 18.91 -24.96 8.57
C GLU A 107 17.86 -25.94 9.08
N ARG A 108 17.53 -26.92 8.23
CA ARG A 108 16.71 -28.08 8.62
C ARG A 108 17.60 -29.08 9.37
N VAL A 109 17.23 -29.42 10.60
CA VAL A 109 18.03 -30.31 11.46
C VAL A 109 17.13 -31.39 12.05
N SER A 110 17.52 -32.66 11.91
CA SER A 110 16.80 -33.77 12.55
C SER A 110 17.09 -33.84 14.05
N LYS A 111 16.18 -34.44 14.83
CA LYS A 111 16.36 -34.63 16.28
C LYS A 111 17.68 -35.31 16.64
N GLU A 112 18.11 -36.28 15.84
CA GLU A 112 19.34 -37.05 16.05
C GLU A 112 20.60 -36.19 15.87
N ASN A 113 20.53 -35.21 14.97
CA ASN A 113 21.65 -34.31 14.63
C ASN A 113 21.66 -33.00 15.44
N LEU A 114 20.64 -32.76 16.28
CA LEU A 114 20.49 -31.50 17.00
C LEU A 114 21.72 -31.15 17.86
N LYS A 115 22.24 -32.13 18.60
CA LYS A 115 23.39 -31.93 19.49
C LYS A 115 24.68 -31.63 18.72
N SER A 116 24.97 -32.39 17.67
CA SER A 116 26.16 -32.17 16.83
C SER A 116 26.06 -30.85 16.08
N PHE A 117 24.86 -30.46 15.64
CA PHE A 117 24.58 -29.14 15.06
C PHE A 117 24.92 -28.02 16.05
N GLU A 118 24.40 -28.05 17.28
CA GLU A 118 24.71 -27.03 18.29
C GLU A 118 26.22 -26.93 18.56
N GLU A 119 26.91 -28.06 18.72
CA GLU A 119 28.36 -28.10 18.91
C GLU A 119 29.15 -27.58 17.70
N SER A 120 28.61 -27.73 16.49
CA SER A 120 29.22 -27.18 15.28
C SER A 120 29.13 -25.64 15.25
N VAL A 121 27.97 -25.08 15.60
CA VAL A 121 27.76 -23.62 15.62
C VAL A 121 28.54 -22.96 16.77
N ARG A 122 28.62 -23.62 17.94
CA ARG A 122 29.43 -23.13 19.07
C ARG A 122 30.90 -23.00 18.72
N ARG A 123 31.44 -23.92 17.93
CA ARG A 123 32.86 -23.97 17.53
C ARG A 123 33.19 -23.20 16.26
N ASP A 124 32.20 -22.63 15.57
CA ASP A 124 32.42 -21.87 14.34
C ASP A 124 33.11 -20.53 14.64
N THR A 125 34.42 -20.49 14.40
CA THR A 125 35.28 -19.33 14.61
C THR A 125 35.46 -18.45 13.36
N SER A 126 34.67 -18.67 12.31
CA SER A 126 34.87 -18.03 11.01
C SER A 126 34.68 -16.50 11.00
N LEU A 127 33.92 -15.95 11.95
CA LEU A 127 33.74 -14.50 12.14
C LEU A 127 34.23 -14.00 13.50
N ASP A 128 34.24 -14.85 14.52
CA ASP A 128 34.68 -14.52 15.88
C ASP A 128 35.60 -15.65 16.39
N PRO A 129 36.86 -15.37 16.76
CA PRO A 129 37.76 -16.38 17.33
C PRO A 129 37.21 -17.12 18.56
N GLN A 130 36.25 -16.55 19.29
CA GLN A 130 35.60 -17.18 20.45
C GLN A 130 34.49 -18.16 20.07
N GLY A 131 34.07 -18.18 18.80
CA GLY A 131 32.94 -18.98 18.35
C GLY A 131 31.59 -18.40 18.81
N ASN A 132 30.62 -19.27 19.10
CA ASN A 132 29.32 -18.88 19.68
C ASN A 132 29.00 -19.76 20.90
N PRO A 133 29.77 -19.68 22.00
CA PRO A 133 29.69 -20.64 23.11
C PRO A 133 28.29 -20.77 23.73
N ASP A 134 27.52 -19.67 23.73
CA ASP A 134 26.17 -19.61 24.28
C ASP A 134 25.06 -20.07 23.32
N PHE A 135 25.41 -20.46 22.09
CA PHE A 135 24.43 -20.93 21.11
C PHE A 135 23.65 -22.12 21.64
N LYS A 136 22.33 -22.05 21.53
CA LYS A 136 21.39 -23.12 21.88
C LYS A 136 20.15 -23.00 21.03
N VAL A 137 19.52 -24.13 20.74
CA VAL A 137 18.24 -24.15 20.04
C VAL A 137 17.11 -23.87 21.03
N TYR A 138 16.17 -23.00 20.64
CA TYR A 138 15.00 -22.67 21.46
C TYR A 138 13.78 -22.28 20.61
N PRO A 139 12.56 -22.38 21.16
CA PRO A 139 12.24 -23.04 22.42
C PRO A 139 12.51 -24.55 22.34
N LYS A 140 12.69 -25.20 23.49
CA LYS A 140 12.79 -26.66 23.52
C LYS A 140 11.42 -27.24 23.19
N THR A 141 11.32 -27.89 22.04
CA THR A 141 10.12 -28.58 21.57
C THR A 141 10.42 -30.07 21.38
N GLU A 142 9.44 -30.94 21.54
CA GLU A 142 9.56 -32.35 21.18
C GLU A 142 9.21 -32.53 19.70
N SER A 143 10.09 -32.09 18.81
CA SER A 143 9.95 -32.26 17.37
C SER A 143 10.92 -33.31 16.83
N SER A 144 10.51 -34.02 15.77
CA SER A 144 11.41 -34.91 15.02
C SER A 144 12.40 -34.13 14.15
N GLU A 145 12.07 -32.88 13.85
CA GLU A 145 12.79 -32.00 12.93
C GLU A 145 12.64 -30.54 13.36
N TYR A 146 13.70 -29.75 13.19
CA TYR A 146 13.79 -28.36 13.61
C TYR A 146 14.22 -27.49 12.42
N PHE A 147 13.77 -26.23 12.41
CA PHE A 147 14.11 -25.25 11.38
C PHE A 147 14.79 -24.07 12.05
N ILE A 148 16.10 -24.18 12.22
CA ILE A 148 16.86 -23.37 13.17
C ILE A 148 17.56 -22.23 12.44
N VAL A 149 17.42 -21.01 12.95
CA VAL A 149 18.23 -19.88 12.51
C VAL A 149 19.69 -20.14 12.85
N LYS A 150 20.49 -20.45 11.83
CA LYS A 150 21.92 -20.71 11.96
C LYS A 150 22.76 -19.46 11.75
N TYR A 151 22.40 -18.63 10.76
CA TYR A 151 23.05 -17.35 10.50
C TYR A 151 22.02 -16.23 10.38
N ILE A 152 22.42 -15.02 10.78
CA ILE A 152 21.59 -13.82 10.71
C ILE A 152 22.47 -12.61 10.37
N GLU A 153 22.01 -11.79 9.43
CA GLU A 153 22.67 -10.54 9.04
C GLU A 153 21.65 -9.37 8.97
N PRO A 154 21.97 -8.19 9.54
CA PRO A 154 23.13 -7.96 10.42
C PRO A 154 23.01 -8.78 11.72
N PHE A 155 24.14 -9.10 12.37
CA PHE A 155 24.11 -9.85 13.63
C PHE A 155 23.78 -8.97 14.85
N GLU A 156 24.34 -7.76 14.88
CA GLU A 156 24.21 -6.85 16.01
C GLU A 156 22.75 -6.48 16.31
N GLY A 157 22.37 -6.62 17.58
CA GLY A 157 21.01 -6.36 18.09
C GLY A 157 19.97 -7.41 17.69
N ARG A 158 20.41 -8.55 17.12
CA ARG A 158 19.56 -9.66 16.66
C ARG A 158 19.95 -11.01 17.28
N GLU A 159 20.76 -10.99 18.33
CA GLU A 159 21.29 -12.16 19.03
C GLU A 159 20.16 -13.09 19.51
N GLN A 160 19.04 -12.49 19.94
CA GLN A 160 17.81 -13.19 20.37
C GLN A 160 17.05 -13.91 19.25
N THR A 161 17.54 -13.90 18.01
CA THR A 161 16.96 -14.69 16.91
C THR A 161 17.86 -15.86 16.52
N LEU A 162 19.15 -15.81 16.87
CA LEU A 162 20.11 -16.88 16.57
C LEU A 162 19.76 -18.13 17.39
N GLY A 163 19.54 -19.27 16.74
CA GLY A 163 19.13 -20.52 17.39
C GLY A 163 17.62 -20.66 17.58
N TYR A 164 16.82 -19.67 17.19
CA TYR A 164 15.36 -19.78 17.23
C TYR A 164 14.87 -20.83 16.21
N ASP A 165 14.04 -21.76 16.66
CA ASP A 165 13.35 -22.73 15.82
C ASP A 165 12.08 -22.13 15.22
N PHE A 166 12.10 -21.81 13.93
CA PHE A 166 10.97 -21.21 13.23
C PHE A 166 9.74 -22.12 13.16
N SER A 167 9.91 -23.43 13.36
CA SER A 167 8.80 -24.37 13.39
C SER A 167 8.06 -24.41 14.73
N SER A 168 8.56 -23.72 15.76
CA SER A 168 7.90 -23.67 17.07
C SER A 168 6.68 -22.72 17.09
N GLU A 169 6.52 -21.87 16.08
CA GLU A 169 5.42 -20.91 15.99
C GLU A 169 4.50 -21.26 14.81
N GLU A 170 3.21 -21.39 15.09
CA GLU A 170 2.25 -22.04 14.19
C GLU A 170 2.11 -21.32 12.83
N LYS A 171 2.12 -19.99 12.80
CA LYS A 171 2.00 -19.22 11.54
C LYS A 171 3.22 -19.44 10.66
N ARG A 172 4.44 -19.34 11.21
CA ARG A 172 5.68 -19.69 10.49
C ARG A 172 5.70 -21.15 10.05
N LYS A 173 5.30 -22.09 10.92
CA LYS A 173 5.27 -23.52 10.61
C LYS A 173 4.37 -23.86 9.43
N LYS A 174 3.17 -23.26 9.36
CA LYS A 174 2.27 -23.47 8.21
C LYS A 174 2.89 -23.02 6.90
N VAL A 175 3.52 -21.84 6.91
CA VAL A 175 4.10 -21.24 5.70
C VAL A 175 5.37 -21.95 5.26
N LEU A 176 6.25 -22.33 6.20
CA LEU A 176 7.45 -23.11 5.85
C LEU A 176 7.07 -24.49 5.28
N GLU A 177 6.03 -25.14 5.81
CA GLU A 177 5.54 -26.41 5.29
C GLU A 177 4.94 -26.28 3.90
N GLN A 178 4.18 -25.22 3.64
CA GLN A 178 3.67 -24.91 2.31
C GLN A 178 4.82 -24.67 1.33
N SER A 179 5.79 -23.82 1.69
CA SER A 179 6.97 -23.52 0.86
C SER A 179 7.82 -24.77 0.61
N ARG A 180 7.99 -25.64 1.61
CA ARG A 180 8.65 -26.95 1.46
C ARG A 180 7.99 -27.82 0.39
N LYS A 181 6.65 -27.90 0.39
CA LYS A 181 5.87 -28.74 -0.53
C LYS A 181 5.86 -28.20 -1.95
N THR A 182 5.69 -26.89 -2.11
CA THR A 182 5.55 -26.26 -3.43
C THR A 182 6.90 -25.93 -4.07
N GLY A 183 7.92 -25.64 -3.26
CA GLY A 183 9.17 -25.03 -3.70
C GLY A 183 9.02 -23.56 -4.08
N ALA A 184 7.84 -22.98 -3.89
CA ALA A 184 7.59 -21.57 -4.13
C ALA A 184 8.01 -20.72 -2.93
N ILE A 185 8.24 -19.44 -3.21
CA ILE A 185 8.46 -18.45 -2.17
C ILE A 185 7.14 -18.24 -1.42
N ALA A 186 7.23 -18.03 -0.11
CA ALA A 186 6.03 -17.91 0.71
C ALA A 186 6.18 -16.80 1.75
N SER A 187 5.21 -15.89 1.77
CA SER A 187 5.11 -14.84 2.78
C SER A 187 4.49 -15.41 4.06
N THR A 188 4.87 -14.89 5.23
CA THR A 188 4.21 -15.28 6.49
C THR A 188 2.84 -14.63 6.69
N GLY A 189 2.50 -13.61 5.88
CA GLY A 189 1.53 -12.59 6.28
C GLY A 189 2.05 -11.81 7.51
N LYS A 190 1.16 -11.09 8.19
CA LYS A 190 1.49 -10.30 9.38
C LYS A 190 2.00 -11.20 10.49
N ILE A 191 3.22 -10.96 10.94
CA ILE A 191 3.79 -11.54 12.16
C ILE A 191 4.33 -10.42 13.05
N THR A 192 4.46 -10.72 14.33
CA THR A 192 5.20 -9.84 15.24
C THR A 192 6.70 -10.13 15.07
N ASN A 193 7.46 -9.08 14.77
CA ASN A 193 8.91 -9.18 14.68
C ASN A 193 9.50 -9.55 16.05
N ILE A 194 10.40 -10.55 16.08
CA ILE A 194 10.95 -11.12 17.32
C ILE A 194 11.63 -10.05 18.19
N ILE A 195 12.30 -9.08 17.57
CA ILE A 195 13.14 -8.11 18.28
C ILE A 195 12.35 -6.84 18.58
N THR A 196 11.77 -6.24 17.54
CA THR A 196 11.13 -4.92 17.67
C THR A 196 9.72 -5.00 18.23
N GLN A 197 9.11 -6.19 18.29
CA GLN A 197 7.73 -6.42 18.70
C GLN A 197 6.71 -5.61 17.88
N LYS A 198 7.11 -5.13 16.70
CA LYS A 198 6.28 -4.42 15.74
C LYS A 198 5.74 -5.36 14.66
N PRO A 199 4.61 -5.03 14.02
CA PRO A 199 4.13 -5.73 12.83
C PRO A 199 5.19 -5.79 11.74
N GLY A 200 5.28 -6.95 11.11
CA GLY A 200 6.14 -7.20 9.97
C GLY A 200 5.66 -8.43 9.23
N PHE A 201 6.45 -8.89 8.28
CA PHE A 201 6.22 -10.14 7.57
C PHE A 201 7.55 -10.77 7.21
N GLY A 202 7.55 -12.07 6.97
CA GLY A 202 8.68 -12.84 6.52
C GLY A 202 8.47 -13.37 5.13
N ILE A 203 9.55 -13.59 4.40
CA ILE A 203 9.52 -14.31 3.13
C ILE A 203 10.45 -15.51 3.23
N PHE A 204 9.92 -16.71 3.05
CA PHE A 204 10.65 -17.96 2.97
C PHE A 204 11.02 -18.27 1.53
N LEU A 205 12.30 -18.60 1.30
CA LEU A 205 12.82 -19.08 0.03
C LEU A 205 13.50 -20.44 0.27
N PRO A 206 12.87 -21.57 -0.13
CA PRO A 206 13.38 -22.91 0.16
C PRO A 206 14.60 -23.20 -0.69
N PHE A 207 15.65 -23.77 -0.10
CA PHE A 207 16.80 -24.26 -0.86
C PHE A 207 17.02 -25.74 -0.61
N TYR A 208 17.50 -26.42 -1.63
CA TYR A 208 17.58 -27.87 -1.67
C TYR A 208 19.01 -28.37 -1.84
N ASP A 209 19.21 -29.67 -1.77
CA ASP A 209 20.51 -30.26 -2.08
C ASP A 209 20.86 -29.98 -3.55
N ALA A 210 21.86 -29.14 -3.78
CA ALA A 210 22.34 -28.74 -5.10
C ALA A 210 22.80 -29.92 -5.98
N LYS A 211 23.07 -31.10 -5.39
CA LYS A 211 23.44 -32.31 -6.11
C LYS A 211 22.25 -33.05 -6.72
N MET A 212 21.03 -32.70 -6.34
CA MET A 212 19.81 -33.42 -6.72
C MET A 212 19.05 -32.63 -7.78
N ILE A 213 18.67 -33.31 -8.87
CA ILE A 213 17.73 -32.76 -9.85
C ILE A 213 16.33 -33.00 -9.30
N ILE A 214 15.68 -31.96 -8.81
CA ILE A 214 14.32 -32.05 -8.28
C ILE A 214 13.34 -31.97 -9.45
N GLN A 215 12.74 -33.09 -9.83
CA GLN A 215 11.83 -33.17 -10.98
C GLN A 215 10.39 -32.90 -10.55
N ASN A 216 10.05 -31.64 -10.24
CA ASN A 216 8.69 -31.16 -9.95
C ASN A 216 7.85 -31.96 -8.92
N SER A 217 8.41 -32.96 -8.25
CA SER A 217 7.75 -33.85 -7.32
C SER A 217 7.74 -33.23 -5.92
N GLU A 218 6.55 -33.15 -5.32
CA GLU A 218 6.40 -32.68 -3.93
C GLU A 218 7.23 -33.52 -2.97
N LEU A 219 7.21 -34.84 -3.12
CA LEU A 219 7.95 -35.76 -2.25
C LEU A 219 9.47 -35.56 -2.38
N GLU A 220 9.97 -35.32 -3.59
CA GLU A 220 11.39 -35.03 -3.81
C GLU A 220 11.79 -33.70 -3.17
N ARG A 221 10.98 -32.65 -3.32
CA ARG A 221 11.22 -31.36 -2.64
C ARG A 221 11.29 -31.55 -1.13
N MET A 222 10.28 -32.19 -0.55
CA MET A 222 10.22 -32.42 0.90
C MET A 222 11.44 -33.20 1.41
N ASN A 223 11.88 -34.23 0.69
CA ASN A 223 13.01 -35.06 1.11
C ASN A 223 14.37 -34.38 0.95
N ASN A 224 14.53 -33.53 -0.07
CA ASN A 224 15.81 -32.89 -0.38
C ASN A 224 15.96 -31.47 0.18
N LEU A 225 14.94 -30.94 0.87
CA LEU A 225 15.01 -29.62 1.50
C LEU A 225 16.16 -29.58 2.51
N GLN A 226 17.04 -28.60 2.36
CA GLN A 226 18.16 -28.34 3.29
C GLN A 226 17.83 -27.21 4.27
N GLY A 227 16.96 -26.28 3.87
CA GLY A 227 16.60 -25.16 4.71
C GLY A 227 15.91 -24.05 3.94
N PHE A 228 15.95 -22.86 4.51
CA PHE A 228 15.39 -21.65 3.91
C PHE A 228 16.34 -20.47 4.02
N VAL A 229 16.41 -19.67 2.95
CA VAL A 229 16.72 -18.26 3.10
C VAL A 229 15.45 -17.58 3.57
N TYR A 230 15.56 -16.70 4.56
CA TYR A 230 14.43 -15.94 5.06
C TYR A 230 14.75 -14.45 5.12
N ALA A 231 13.86 -13.63 4.59
CA ALA A 231 13.94 -12.18 4.70
C ALA A 231 12.85 -11.68 5.66
N ALA A 232 13.27 -11.05 6.75
CA ALA A 232 12.37 -10.44 7.73
C ALA A 232 12.15 -8.97 7.38
N PHE A 233 10.90 -8.56 7.24
CA PHE A 233 10.51 -7.20 6.90
C PHE A 233 9.84 -6.48 8.06
N ARG A 234 10.18 -5.20 8.22
CA ARG A 234 9.45 -4.22 9.00
C ARG A 234 8.48 -3.52 8.05
N ALA A 235 7.18 -3.78 8.20
CA ALA A 235 6.18 -3.29 7.26
C ALA A 235 6.13 -1.75 7.28
N ASP A 236 6.14 -1.14 8.46
CA ASP A 236 6.17 0.31 8.67
C ASP A 236 7.31 0.98 7.90
N GLU A 237 8.51 0.46 8.04
CA GLU A 237 9.71 1.01 7.42
C GLU A 237 9.77 0.76 5.91
N MET A 238 9.36 -0.43 5.46
CA MET A 238 9.34 -0.77 4.04
C MET A 238 8.39 0.14 3.28
N PHE A 239 7.11 0.21 3.68
CA PHE A 239 6.12 1.00 2.95
C PHE A 239 6.41 2.48 3.01
N LYS A 240 6.84 3.02 4.17
CA LYS A 240 7.32 4.40 4.28
C LYS A 240 8.48 4.70 3.32
N THR A 241 9.38 3.74 3.12
CA THR A 241 10.50 3.89 2.17
C THR A 241 10.03 3.84 0.72
N ILE A 242 9.07 2.96 0.39
CA ILE A 242 8.47 2.87 -0.94
C ILE A 242 7.77 4.17 -1.32
N ILE A 243 7.03 4.78 -0.37
CA ILE A 243 6.40 6.09 -0.56
C ILE A 243 7.46 7.21 -0.59
N GLY A 244 8.49 7.12 0.22
CA GLY A 244 9.56 8.10 0.30
C GLY A 244 9.17 9.35 1.09
N GLN A 245 10.14 10.23 1.33
CA GLN A 245 9.96 11.41 2.19
C GLN A 245 9.04 12.48 1.58
N ASN A 246 9.07 12.62 0.25
CA ASN A 246 8.15 13.48 -0.49
C ASN A 246 7.02 12.60 -1.00
N ASP A 247 6.00 12.40 -0.16
CA ASP A 247 4.81 11.61 -0.52
C ASP A 247 4.18 12.19 -1.80
N PRO A 248 4.21 11.45 -2.93
CA PRO A 248 3.63 11.93 -4.18
C PRO A 248 2.10 11.78 -4.19
N PHE A 249 1.50 11.13 -3.19
CA PHE A 249 0.07 10.89 -3.08
C PHE A 249 -0.55 11.58 -1.85
N PRO A 250 -0.32 12.90 -1.63
CA PRO A 250 -0.72 13.59 -0.39
C PRO A 250 -2.24 13.67 -0.18
N ASN A 251 -3.03 13.43 -1.22
CA ASN A 251 -4.49 13.43 -1.20
C ASN A 251 -5.08 12.02 -1.06
N LEU A 252 -4.24 10.98 -1.00
CA LEU A 252 -4.68 9.62 -0.72
C LEU A 252 -4.38 9.25 0.72
N ASP A 253 -5.27 8.46 1.27
CA ASP A 253 -5.00 7.65 2.45
C ASP A 253 -5.20 6.18 2.07
N PHE A 254 -4.35 5.30 2.61
CA PHE A 254 -4.40 3.89 2.28
C PHE A 254 -3.90 3.01 3.42
N GLU A 255 -4.51 1.85 3.51
CA GLU A 255 -4.19 0.79 4.46
C GLU A 255 -3.91 -0.51 3.69
N ILE A 256 -2.91 -1.27 4.14
CA ILE A 256 -2.49 -2.53 3.51
C ILE A 256 -2.77 -3.67 4.48
N TYR A 257 -3.49 -4.69 4.01
CA TYR A 257 -3.94 -5.84 4.75
C TYR A 257 -3.37 -7.13 4.15
N GLU A 258 -3.09 -8.12 5.01
CA GLU A 258 -2.55 -9.42 4.56
C GLU A 258 -3.53 -10.22 3.70
N ASN A 259 -4.82 -9.91 3.74
CA ASN A 259 -5.90 -10.55 2.99
C ASN A 259 -7.17 -9.67 2.96
N ASP A 260 -8.27 -10.17 2.38
CA ASP A 260 -9.55 -9.45 2.22
C ASP A 260 -10.35 -9.23 3.51
N GLN A 261 -9.92 -9.80 4.65
CA GLN A 261 -10.49 -9.49 5.96
C GLN A 261 -9.84 -8.21 6.47
N LEU A 262 -10.57 -7.10 6.47
CA LEU A 262 -10.04 -5.79 6.85
C LEU A 262 -10.18 -5.57 8.37
N THR A 263 -9.21 -6.08 9.14
CA THR A 263 -9.22 -6.02 10.61
C THR A 263 -7.85 -5.59 11.14
N ALA A 264 -7.80 -5.19 12.42
CA ALA A 264 -6.53 -4.87 13.07
C ALA A 264 -5.56 -6.07 13.10
N GLU A 265 -6.06 -7.31 13.02
CA GLU A 265 -5.23 -8.52 13.01
C GLU A 265 -4.53 -8.74 11.67
N THR A 266 -5.10 -8.25 10.58
CA THR A 266 -4.58 -8.40 9.21
C THR A 266 -3.88 -7.14 8.70
N LEU A 267 -4.06 -5.99 9.37
CA LEU A 267 -3.43 -4.72 9.01
C LEU A 267 -1.89 -4.80 9.10
N LEU A 268 -1.22 -4.63 7.97
CA LEU A 268 0.24 -4.57 7.83
C LEU A 268 0.77 -3.14 7.91
N TYR A 269 0.06 -2.18 7.32
CA TYR A 269 0.48 -0.79 7.23
C TYR A 269 -0.72 0.14 7.12
N ASP A 270 -0.60 1.31 7.74
CA ASP A 270 -1.55 2.41 7.72
C ASP A 270 -0.76 3.68 7.40
N HIS A 271 -1.14 4.35 6.30
CA HIS A 271 -0.44 5.53 5.79
C HIS A 271 -0.71 6.79 6.61
N ASP A 272 -1.95 6.97 7.08
CA ASP A 272 -2.33 8.07 7.96
C ASP A 272 -3.18 7.59 9.16
N PRO A 273 -2.53 7.19 10.27
CA PRO A 273 -3.21 6.68 11.45
C PRO A 273 -4.17 7.64 12.15
N ASN A 274 -4.21 8.92 11.73
CA ASN A 274 -5.15 9.90 12.28
C ASN A 274 -6.42 10.05 11.43
N HIS A 275 -6.47 9.39 10.27
CA HIS A 275 -7.61 9.40 9.36
C HIS A 275 -8.28 8.03 9.39
N THR A 276 -9.62 7.99 9.40
CA THR A 276 -10.36 6.73 9.35
C THR A 276 -11.01 6.61 7.98
N ILE A 277 -10.65 5.56 7.24
CA ILE A 277 -11.12 5.37 5.86
C ILE A 277 -12.66 5.32 5.74
N SER A 278 -13.37 4.92 6.80
CA SER A 278 -14.85 4.81 6.81
C SER A 278 -15.59 6.09 6.45
N ASP A 279 -14.97 7.25 6.59
CA ASP A 279 -15.61 8.56 6.45
C ASP A 279 -15.47 9.15 5.04
N SER A 280 -14.83 8.43 4.12
CA SER A 280 -14.49 8.92 2.79
C SER A 280 -15.56 8.59 1.72
N HIS A 281 -15.86 9.57 0.85
CA HIS A 281 -16.84 9.42 -0.22
C HIS A 281 -16.32 8.64 -1.43
N LEU A 282 -15.01 8.67 -1.71
CA LEU A 282 -14.37 7.87 -2.75
C LEU A 282 -13.38 6.90 -2.11
N GLN A 283 -13.71 5.62 -2.25
CA GLN A 283 -12.89 4.51 -1.78
C GLN A 283 -12.83 3.42 -2.83
N THR A 284 -11.72 2.69 -2.85
CA THR A 284 -11.55 1.50 -3.69
C THR A 284 -10.67 0.48 -2.99
N LYS A 285 -10.79 -0.78 -3.41
CA LYS A 285 -9.92 -1.87 -2.99
C LYS A 285 -9.08 -2.30 -4.17
N GLU A 286 -7.77 -2.30 -3.99
CA GLU A 286 -6.82 -2.86 -4.92
C GLU A 286 -6.15 -4.08 -4.31
N THR A 287 -5.54 -4.91 -5.15
CA THR A 287 -4.75 -6.06 -4.71
C THR A 287 -3.29 -5.89 -5.10
N LEU A 288 -2.41 -6.42 -4.26
CA LEU A 288 -0.98 -6.52 -4.50
C LEU A 288 -0.59 -8.00 -4.42
N ASP A 289 -0.15 -8.54 -5.55
CA ASP A 289 0.25 -9.95 -5.63
C ASP A 289 1.71 -10.11 -5.22
N ILE A 290 1.92 -10.99 -4.23
CA ILE A 290 3.18 -11.32 -3.59
C ILE A 290 3.36 -12.83 -3.65
N ASP A 291 3.79 -13.28 -4.82
CA ASP A 291 3.92 -14.70 -5.16
C ASP A 291 2.66 -15.51 -4.79
N SER A 292 2.73 -16.34 -3.75
CA SER A 292 1.63 -17.18 -3.28
C SER A 292 0.60 -16.48 -2.39
N GLN A 293 0.73 -15.17 -2.15
CA GLN A 293 -0.20 -14.38 -1.37
C GLN A 293 -0.69 -13.14 -2.12
N THR A 294 -1.93 -12.75 -1.83
CA THR A 294 -2.52 -11.50 -2.32
C THR A 294 -2.85 -10.62 -1.12
N TRP A 295 -2.23 -9.45 -1.06
CA TRP A 295 -2.56 -8.43 -0.08
C TRP A 295 -3.61 -7.48 -0.61
N THR A 296 -4.42 -6.94 0.28
CA THR A 296 -5.51 -6.02 -0.05
C THR A 296 -5.11 -4.62 0.37
N ILE A 297 -5.20 -3.67 -0.56
CA ILE A 297 -4.95 -2.25 -0.33
C ILE A 297 -6.31 -1.55 -0.33
N LEU A 298 -6.72 -1.04 0.82
CA LEU A 298 -7.88 -0.16 0.93
C LEU A 298 -7.39 1.27 0.73
N ILE A 299 -7.94 1.99 -0.26
CA ILE A 299 -7.50 3.33 -0.63
C ILE A 299 -8.69 4.26 -0.64
N CYS A 300 -8.53 5.46 -0.09
CA CYS A 300 -9.55 6.50 -0.14
C CYS A 300 -8.96 7.89 -0.37
N ASN A 301 -9.81 8.85 -0.70
CA ASN A 301 -9.40 10.25 -0.78
C ASN A 301 -9.35 10.87 0.63
N LYS A 302 -8.30 11.65 0.89
CA LYS A 302 -8.09 12.37 2.14
C LYS A 302 -8.87 13.69 2.14
N GLY A 303 -9.84 13.81 3.05
CA GLY A 303 -10.64 15.02 3.25
C GLY A 303 -11.81 15.23 2.27
N SER A 304 -12.58 16.30 2.49
CA SER A 304 -13.74 16.66 1.66
C SER A 304 -13.37 17.27 0.30
N GLY A 305 -12.09 17.63 0.13
CA GLY A 305 -11.54 18.18 -1.09
C GLY A 305 -11.06 17.07 -2.01
N LEU A 306 -11.85 16.78 -3.03
CA LEU A 306 -11.41 16.15 -4.28
C LEU A 306 -10.03 16.71 -4.70
N SER A 307 -9.07 15.89 -5.16
CA SER A 307 -7.65 16.21 -5.53
C SER A 307 -7.44 17.34 -6.58
N LEU A 308 -8.46 18.14 -6.81
CA LEU A 308 -8.55 19.30 -7.65
C LEU A 308 -8.01 20.54 -6.95
N THR A 309 -7.52 21.48 -7.76
CA THR A 309 -7.12 22.81 -7.26
C THR A 309 -8.31 23.55 -6.65
N GLN A 310 -8.06 24.45 -5.69
CA GLN A 310 -9.10 25.30 -5.10
C GLN A 310 -9.87 26.09 -6.17
N SER A 311 -9.21 26.48 -7.27
CA SER A 311 -9.86 27.10 -8.44
C SER A 311 -10.84 26.19 -9.16
N GLN A 312 -10.55 24.90 -9.28
CA GLN A 312 -11.44 23.93 -9.93
C GLN A 312 -12.67 23.63 -9.06
N GLN A 313 -12.49 23.49 -7.74
CA GLN A 313 -13.60 23.23 -6.82
C GLN A 313 -14.57 24.42 -6.70
N THR A 314 -14.06 25.65 -6.84
CA THR A 314 -14.87 26.87 -6.74
C THR A 314 -15.56 27.27 -8.04
N LEU A 315 -15.15 26.70 -9.19
CA LEU A 315 -15.66 27.06 -10.50
C LEU A 315 -17.19 26.96 -10.64
N PRO A 316 -17.87 25.89 -10.18
CA PRO A 316 -19.34 25.83 -10.25
C PRO A 316 -19.99 27.00 -9.48
N TRP A 317 -19.48 27.32 -8.30
CA TRP A 317 -19.99 28.44 -7.49
C TRP A 317 -19.76 29.79 -8.16
N ILE A 318 -18.63 29.98 -8.85
CA ILE A 318 -18.37 31.20 -9.64
C ILE A 318 -19.35 31.30 -10.81
N VAL A 319 -19.63 30.19 -11.52
CA VAL A 319 -20.63 30.14 -12.62
C VAL A 319 -22.02 30.48 -12.09
N LEU A 320 -22.41 29.93 -10.93
CA LEU A 320 -23.71 30.20 -10.31
C LEU A 320 -23.82 31.66 -9.87
N ALA A 321 -22.82 32.17 -9.14
CA ALA A 321 -22.82 33.54 -8.63
C ALA A 321 -22.82 34.57 -9.75
N SER A 322 -22.00 34.37 -10.79
CA SER A 322 -21.95 35.27 -11.95
C SER A 322 -23.25 35.23 -12.74
N GLY A 323 -23.79 34.03 -13.05
CA GLY A 323 -25.06 33.90 -13.77
C GLY A 323 -26.26 34.50 -13.01
N LEU A 324 -26.32 34.33 -11.68
CA LEU A 324 -27.34 34.97 -10.85
C LEU A 324 -27.19 36.50 -10.87
N ALA A 325 -25.98 37.02 -10.67
CA ALA A 325 -25.73 38.45 -10.72
C ALA A 325 -26.17 39.07 -12.06
N PHE A 326 -25.81 38.44 -13.19
CA PHE A 326 -26.25 38.88 -14.52
C PHE A 326 -27.77 38.84 -14.67
N SER A 327 -28.43 37.77 -14.20
CA SER A 327 -29.89 37.63 -14.27
C SER A 327 -30.63 38.73 -13.49
N PHE A 328 -30.16 39.06 -12.28
CA PHE A 328 -30.74 40.11 -11.46
C PHE A 328 -30.45 41.52 -11.97
N ILE A 329 -29.23 41.78 -12.48
CA ILE A 329 -28.90 43.07 -13.13
C ILE A 329 -29.79 43.29 -14.35
N PHE A 330 -29.95 42.26 -15.19
CA PHE A 330 -30.83 42.33 -16.36
C PHE A 330 -32.28 42.65 -15.96
N LEU A 331 -32.84 41.92 -14.98
CA LEU A 331 -34.18 42.17 -14.47
C LEU A 331 -34.33 43.61 -13.93
N GLY A 332 -33.36 44.07 -13.14
CA GLY A 332 -33.34 45.42 -12.58
C GLY A 332 -33.32 46.52 -13.66
N LEU A 333 -32.46 46.39 -14.67
CA LEU A 333 -32.37 47.35 -15.79
C LEU A 333 -33.66 47.38 -16.62
N PHE A 334 -34.28 46.22 -16.87
CA PHE A 334 -35.53 46.15 -17.62
C PHE A 334 -36.72 46.74 -16.84
N LEU A 335 -36.84 46.44 -15.54
CA LEU A 335 -37.86 47.03 -14.67
C LEU A 335 -37.67 48.55 -14.53
N TYR A 336 -36.42 49.01 -14.44
CA TYR A 336 -36.10 50.44 -14.41
C TYR A 336 -36.54 51.15 -15.70
N ARG A 337 -36.21 50.59 -16.88
CA ARG A 337 -36.68 51.14 -18.16
C ARG A 337 -38.20 51.11 -18.29
N PHE A 338 -38.85 50.04 -17.84
CA PHE A 338 -40.31 49.95 -17.83
C PHE A 338 -40.95 51.04 -16.96
N LYS A 339 -40.39 51.30 -15.76
CA LYS A 339 -40.83 52.39 -14.88
C LYS A 339 -40.64 53.76 -15.54
N GLN A 340 -39.50 54.01 -16.18
CA GLN A 340 -39.26 55.26 -16.92
C GLN A 340 -40.24 55.44 -18.08
N HIS A 341 -40.50 54.38 -18.85
CA HIS A 341 -41.50 54.41 -19.92
C HIS A 341 -42.90 54.74 -19.37
N LEU A 342 -43.31 54.12 -18.26
CA LEU A 342 -44.56 54.45 -17.57
C LEU A 342 -44.64 55.92 -17.13
N ALA A 343 -43.56 56.46 -16.54
CA ALA A 343 -43.49 57.84 -16.07
C ALA A 343 -43.55 58.87 -17.21
N ASN A 344 -42.76 58.67 -18.27
CA ASN A 344 -42.75 59.55 -19.44
C ASN A 344 -44.11 59.58 -20.16
N TYR A 345 -44.82 58.45 -20.19
CA TYR A 345 -46.16 58.36 -20.77
C TYR A 345 -47.27 58.98 -19.89
N GLN A 346 -47.09 59.09 -18.57
CA GLN A 346 -48.02 59.83 -17.70
C GLN A 346 -47.87 61.35 -17.88
N ILE A 347 -46.66 61.83 -18.18
CA ILE A 347 -46.37 63.24 -18.46
C ILE A 347 -47.02 63.68 -19.78
N ILE A 348 -46.95 62.85 -20.83
CA ILE A 348 -47.58 63.13 -22.15
C ILE A 348 -49.12 63.17 -22.08
N LYS A 349 -49.77 62.59 -21.05
CA LYS A 349 -51.23 62.64 -20.85
C LYS A 349 -51.72 63.86 -20.06
N LYS A 350 -50.82 64.61 -19.41
CA LYS A 350 -51.14 65.82 -18.64
C LYS A 350 -50.99 67.11 -19.45
N VAL A 351 -50.50 66.98 -20.68
CA VAL A 351 -50.54 67.99 -21.74
C VAL A 351 -51.66 67.58 -22.68
#